data_AF-A0A7N9CQF4-F1
#
_entry.id   AF-A0A7N9CQF4-F1
#
_cell.length_a   1.000
_cell.length_b   1.000
_cell.length_c   1.000
_cell.angle_alpha   90.00
_cell.angle_beta   90.00
_cell.angle_gamma   90.00
#
_symmetry.space_group_name_H-M   'P 1'
#
loop_
_entity.id
_entity.type
_entity.pdbx_description
1 polymer ?
#
loop_
_entity_poly.entity_id
_entity_poly.type
_entity_poly.pdbx_seq_one_letter_code
_entity_poly.pdbx_strand_id
1 'polypeptide(L)'
;MDTFNTKSLALQAQKKLLSKMASKAVVAVLVDDTSSEVLDELYRATREFTRSRKEAQKMLKNLVKVALKLGLLLRGDQLGGEELALLRASATGRCLAMTAVSFQQVDFTFDRRVLAAGLLECRDLLHQAVGPT
;
A
#
# COMPACT_ATOMS: atom_id res chain seq x y z
N MET A 1 28.27 -27.38 30.16
CA MET A 1 26.85 -27.75 30.15
C MET A 1 26.11 -26.71 29.35
N ASP A 2 26.03 -26.90 28.04
CA ASP A 2 25.35 -25.95 27.14
C ASP A 2 23.87 -25.90 27.50
N THR A 3 23.44 -24.76 28.03
CA THR A 3 22.07 -24.59 28.51
C THR A 3 21.17 -24.42 27.29
N PHE A 4 20.59 -25.52 26.82
CA PHE A 4 19.60 -25.50 25.75
C PHE A 4 18.41 -24.63 26.18
N ASN A 5 18.33 -23.43 25.63
CA ASN A 5 17.34 -22.43 26.02
C ASN A 5 16.13 -22.52 25.09
N THR A 6 15.06 -23.17 25.54
CA THR A 6 13.79 -23.27 24.81
C THR A 6 13.20 -21.91 24.43
N LYS A 7 13.52 -20.82 25.15
CA LYS A 7 13.08 -19.46 24.78
C LYS A 7 13.78 -18.95 23.52
N SER A 8 15.05 -19.27 23.29
CA SER A 8 15.75 -18.84 22.08
C SER A 8 15.26 -19.60 20.84
N LEU A 9 14.93 -20.88 21.01
CA LEU A 9 14.31 -21.70 19.96
C LEU A 9 12.89 -21.23 19.62
N ALA A 10 12.07 -20.91 20.62
CA ALA A 10 10.74 -20.34 20.43
C ALA A 10 10.79 -18.97 19.73
N LEU A 11 11.72 -18.10 20.13
CA LEU A 11 11.95 -16.80 19.47
C LEU A 11 12.44 -16.95 18.03
N GLN A 12 13.30 -17.94 17.74
CA GLN A 12 13.72 -18.24 16.37
C GLN A 12 12.56 -18.79 15.53
N ALA A 13 11.75 -19.68 16.09
CA ALA A 13 10.56 -20.19 15.42
C ALA A 13 9.55 -19.07 15.13
N GLN A 14 9.31 -18.18 16.10
CA GLN A 14 8.46 -17.00 15.95
C GLN A 14 9.00 -16.03 14.89
N LYS A 15 10.30 -15.71 14.91
CA LYS A 15 10.93 -14.89 13.85
C LYS A 15 10.81 -15.52 12.47
N LYS A 16 10.98 -16.85 12.38
CA LYS A 16 10.89 -17.60 11.11
C LYS A 16 9.44 -17.72 10.63
N LEU A 17 8.47 -17.71 11.54
CA LEU A 17 7.05 -17.64 11.21
C LEU A 17 6.68 -16.23 10.74
N LEU A 18 7.09 -15.19 11.48
CA LEU A 18 6.86 -13.79 11.12
C LEU A 18 7.50 -13.42 9.77
N SER A 19 8.71 -13.91 9.49
CA SER A 19 9.38 -13.70 8.19
C SER A 19 8.69 -14.45 7.04
N LYS A 20 7.97 -15.53 7.32
CA LYS A 20 7.12 -16.25 6.35
C LYS A 20 5.71 -15.65 6.24
N MET A 21 5.18 -15.06 7.31
CA MET A 21 3.90 -14.32 7.35
C MET A 21 3.99 -12.97 6.65
N ALA A 22 5.20 -12.40 6.52
CA ALA A 22 5.54 -11.34 5.56
C ALA A 22 5.42 -11.79 4.07
N SER A 23 4.47 -12.69 3.81
CA SER A 23 4.49 -13.73 2.79
C SER A 23 4.81 -13.22 1.40
N LYS A 24 5.55 -14.06 0.65
CA LYS A 24 5.83 -13.94 -0.78
C LYS A 24 4.64 -13.47 -1.60
N ALA A 25 3.41 -13.81 -1.20
CA ALA A 25 2.24 -13.44 -1.96
C ALA A 25 1.73 -12.00 -1.71
N VAL A 26 2.10 -11.29 -0.63
CA VAL A 26 1.84 -9.83 -0.48
C VAL A 26 2.86 -9.09 -1.33
N VAL A 27 4.11 -9.55 -1.27
CA VAL A 27 5.17 -9.10 -2.16
C VAL A 27 4.81 -9.37 -3.62
N ALA A 28 4.23 -10.53 -3.95
CA ALA A 28 3.88 -10.88 -5.33
C ALA A 28 2.79 -9.99 -5.95
N VAL A 29 1.85 -9.45 -5.16
CA VAL A 29 0.86 -8.49 -5.68
C VAL A 29 1.53 -7.14 -5.98
N LEU A 30 2.54 -6.74 -5.21
CA LEU A 30 3.30 -5.51 -5.45
C LEU A 30 4.44 -5.66 -6.47
N VAL A 31 4.84 -6.91 -6.76
CA VAL A 31 5.92 -7.27 -7.68
C VAL A 31 5.35 -7.92 -8.96
N ASP A 32 4.03 -7.83 -9.15
CA ASP A 32 3.43 -8.07 -10.47
C ASP A 32 3.96 -7.02 -11.46
N ASP A 33 4.19 -7.44 -12.71
CA ASP A 33 4.82 -6.62 -13.75
C ASP A 33 3.97 -5.36 -14.04
N THR A 34 2.65 -5.49 -14.06
CA THR A 34 1.73 -4.37 -14.31
C THR A 34 1.80 -3.33 -13.19
N SER A 35 1.76 -3.80 -11.94
CA SER A 35 1.85 -2.94 -10.76
C SER A 35 3.19 -2.21 -10.68
N SER A 36 4.27 -2.85 -11.14
CA SER A 36 5.62 -2.27 -11.19
C SER A 36 5.71 -1.13 -12.21
N GLU A 37 5.13 -1.30 -13.40
CA GLU A 37 5.07 -0.24 -14.43
C GLU A 37 4.32 1.01 -13.94
N VAL A 38 3.18 0.82 -13.26
CA VAL A 38 2.42 1.94 -12.67
C VAL A 38 3.24 2.69 -11.62
N LEU A 39 3.98 1.97 -10.78
CA LEU A 39 4.87 2.57 -9.77
C LEU A 39 6.02 3.36 -10.40
N ASP A 40 6.59 2.87 -11.50
CA ASP A 40 7.66 3.55 -12.23
C ASP A 40 7.18 4.84 -12.89
N GLU A 41 5.98 4.84 -13.50
CA GLU A 41 5.40 6.05 -14.07
C GLU A 41 5.02 7.08 -13.00
N LEU A 42 4.49 6.63 -11.84
CA LEU A 42 4.27 7.51 -10.69
C LEU A 42 5.58 8.15 -10.20
N TYR A 43 6.67 7.37 -10.15
CA TYR A 43 7.99 7.89 -9.81
C TYR A 43 8.46 8.93 -10.83
N ARG A 44 8.32 8.64 -12.13
CA ARG A 44 8.72 9.55 -13.22
C ARG A 44 7.97 10.87 -13.14
N ALA A 45 6.63 10.82 -13.04
CA ALA A 45 5.78 11.99 -12.90
C ALA A 45 6.11 12.82 -11.64
N THR A 46 6.32 12.15 -10.51
CA THR A 46 6.68 12.83 -9.25
C THR A 46 8.04 13.50 -9.33
N ARG A 47 9.03 12.82 -9.93
CA ARG A 47 10.38 13.38 -10.13
C ARG A 47 10.35 14.59 -11.04
N GLU A 48 9.56 14.55 -12.11
CA GLU A 48 9.40 15.66 -13.04
C GLU A 48 8.74 16.87 -12.36
N PHE A 49 7.68 16.64 -11.60
CA PHE A 49 6.97 17.69 -10.85
C PHE A 49 7.81 18.31 -9.73
N THR A 50 8.43 17.50 -8.87
CA THR A 50 9.23 17.97 -7.73
C THR A 50 10.63 18.44 -8.11
N ARG A 51 11.11 18.06 -9.31
CA ARG A 51 12.50 18.22 -9.76
C ARG A 51 13.53 17.62 -8.79
N SER A 52 13.11 16.66 -7.95
CA SER A 52 13.94 16.09 -6.88
C SER A 52 13.86 14.56 -6.89
N ARG A 53 14.99 13.92 -7.25
CA ARG A 53 15.12 12.45 -7.16
C ARG A 53 14.87 11.95 -5.75
N LYS A 54 15.38 12.66 -4.74
CA LYS A 54 15.27 12.28 -3.33
C LYS A 54 13.81 12.27 -2.87
N GLU A 55 13.03 13.27 -3.26
CA GLU A 55 11.61 13.36 -2.88
C GLU A 55 10.77 12.32 -3.59
N ALA A 56 10.97 12.13 -4.90
CA ALA A 56 10.28 11.08 -5.65
C ALA A 56 10.56 9.67 -5.10
N GLN A 57 11.83 9.37 -4.78
CA GLN A 57 12.18 8.10 -4.14
C GLN A 57 11.56 7.95 -2.75
N LYS A 58 11.49 9.03 -1.96
CA LYS A 58 10.85 9.02 -0.63
C LYS A 58 9.34 8.76 -0.74
N MET A 59 8.67 9.42 -1.68
CA MET A 59 7.25 9.23 -1.95
C MET A 59 6.96 7.77 -2.33
N LEU A 60 7.67 7.23 -3.32
CA LEU A 60 7.47 5.85 -3.77
C LEU A 60 7.75 4.83 -2.66
N LYS A 61 8.84 5.02 -1.90
CA LYS A 61 9.17 4.16 -0.76
C LYS A 61 8.07 4.17 0.30
N ASN A 62 7.48 5.33 0.59
CA ASN A 62 6.39 5.42 1.55
C ASN A 62 5.12 4.73 1.03
N LEU A 63 4.79 4.89 -0.26
CA LEU A 63 3.67 4.22 -0.89
C LEU A 63 3.80 2.69 -0.78
N VAL A 64 4.96 2.14 -1.16
CA VAL A 64 5.23 0.69 -1.07
C VAL A 64 5.12 0.19 0.37
N LYS A 65 5.64 0.95 1.35
CA LYS A 65 5.52 0.58 2.78
C LYS A 65 4.07 0.51 3.25
N VAL A 66 3.25 1.49 2.87
CA VAL A 66 1.82 1.52 3.24
C VAL A 66 1.11 0.34 2.59
N ALA A 67 1.33 0.08 1.31
CA ALA A 67 0.72 -1.05 0.60
C ALA A 67 1.14 -2.41 1.20
N LEU A 68 2.42 -2.59 1.55
CA LEU A 68 2.90 -3.78 2.25
C LEU A 68 2.21 -3.95 3.61
N LYS A 69 2.12 -2.88 4.42
CA LYS A 69 1.48 -2.92 5.74
C LYS A 69 0.01 -3.34 5.60
N LEU A 70 -0.72 -2.75 4.66
CA LEU A 70 -2.11 -3.11 4.38
C LEU A 70 -2.26 -4.57 3.95
N GLY A 71 -1.41 -5.03 3.03
CA GLY A 71 -1.45 -6.42 2.57
C GLY A 71 -1.16 -7.43 3.68
N LEU A 72 -0.30 -7.08 4.65
CA LEU A 72 -0.05 -7.90 5.84
C LEU A 72 -1.24 -7.92 6.80
N LEU A 73 -1.83 -6.75 7.07
CA LEU A 73 -3.01 -6.63 7.94
C LEU A 73 -4.20 -7.43 7.40
N LEU A 74 -4.45 -7.33 6.08
CA LEU A 74 -5.52 -8.07 5.39
C LEU A 74 -5.33 -9.60 5.44
N ARG A 75 -4.10 -10.09 5.51
CA ARG A 75 -3.81 -11.53 5.57
C ARG A 75 -3.63 -12.10 6.96
N GLY A 76 -3.23 -11.26 7.90
CA GLY A 76 -3.07 -11.65 9.29
C GLY A 76 -4.40 -11.78 10.05
N ASP A 77 -5.53 -11.48 9.40
CA ASP A 77 -6.86 -11.33 10.03
C ASP A 77 -6.80 -10.36 11.23
N GLN A 78 -5.88 -9.41 11.17
CA GLN A 78 -5.64 -8.43 12.24
C GLN A 78 -6.56 -7.22 12.14
N LEU A 79 -7.39 -7.19 11.09
CA LEU A 79 -8.39 -6.16 10.87
C LEU A 79 -9.75 -6.69 11.31
N GLY A 80 -10.45 -5.94 12.14
CA GLY A 80 -11.82 -6.24 12.52
C GLY A 80 -12.76 -6.23 11.31
N GLY A 81 -13.96 -6.83 11.47
CA GLY A 81 -14.96 -6.89 10.40
C GLY A 81 -15.36 -5.51 9.83
N GLU A 82 -15.36 -4.47 10.67
CA GLU A 82 -15.63 -3.09 10.25
C GLU A 82 -14.47 -2.47 9.45
N GLU A 83 -13.21 -2.71 9.87
CA GLU A 83 -12.02 -2.22 9.17
C GLU A 83 -11.85 -2.89 7.80
N LEU A 84 -12.16 -4.20 7.73
CA LEU A 84 -12.23 -4.96 6.48
C LEU A 84 -13.37 -4.48 5.57
N ALA A 85 -14.52 -4.11 6.13
CA ALA A 85 -15.62 -3.54 5.36
C ALA A 85 -15.24 -2.15 4.80
N LEU A 86 -14.55 -1.30 5.57
CA LEU A 86 -14.02 -0.02 5.09
C LEU A 86 -12.98 -0.21 3.97
N LEU A 87 -12.05 -1.15 4.14
CA LEU A 87 -11.04 -1.47 3.11
C LEU A 87 -11.66 -2.11 1.86
N ARG A 88 -12.73 -2.91 2.00
CA ARG A 88 -13.48 -3.47 0.86
C ARG A 88 -14.42 -2.46 0.22
N ALA A 89 -14.85 -1.44 0.97
CA ALA A 89 -15.53 -0.26 0.45
C ALA A 89 -14.58 0.65 -0.38
N SER A 90 -13.33 0.25 -0.60
CA SER A 90 -12.38 0.79 -1.60
C SER A 90 -12.85 0.77 -3.06
N ALA A 91 -14.16 0.63 -3.30
CA ALA A 91 -14.83 1.20 -4.46
C ALA A 91 -14.31 2.62 -4.76
N THR A 92 -13.92 3.42 -3.76
CA THR A 92 -13.23 4.71 -3.92
C THR A 92 -11.90 4.60 -4.67
N GLY A 93 -11.06 3.61 -4.39
CA GLY A 93 -9.77 3.41 -5.07
C GLY A 93 -9.94 2.98 -6.53
N ARG A 94 -10.85 2.04 -6.79
CA ARG A 94 -11.21 1.64 -8.16
C ARG A 94 -11.87 2.78 -8.93
N CYS A 95 -12.80 3.50 -8.30
CA CYS A 95 -13.46 4.67 -8.87
C CYS A 95 -12.43 5.73 -9.25
N LEU A 96 -11.51 6.06 -8.33
CA LEU A 96 -10.44 7.02 -8.57
C LEU A 96 -9.54 6.62 -9.74
N ALA A 97 -9.17 5.34 -9.85
CA ALA A 97 -8.40 4.82 -10.98
C ALA A 97 -9.17 5.00 -12.30
N MET A 98 -10.46 4.66 -12.32
CA MET A 98 -11.32 4.86 -13.50
C MET A 98 -11.48 6.35 -13.85
N THR A 99 -11.60 7.24 -12.86
CA THR A 99 -11.66 8.69 -13.07
C THR A 99 -10.36 9.20 -13.68
N ALA A 100 -9.20 8.75 -13.18
CA ALA A 100 -7.90 9.13 -13.73
C ALA A 100 -7.75 8.69 -15.20
N VAL A 101 -8.18 7.47 -15.52
CA VAL A 101 -8.22 6.98 -16.91
C VAL A 101 -9.19 7.79 -17.77
N SER A 102 -10.39 8.07 -17.28
CA SER A 102 -11.38 8.88 -18.01
C SER A 102 -10.88 10.29 -18.30
N PHE A 103 -10.15 10.92 -17.38
CA PHE A 103 -9.56 12.24 -17.59
C PHE A 103 -8.46 12.26 -18.65
N GLN A 104 -7.79 11.12 -18.86
CA GLN A 104 -6.81 10.97 -19.93
C GLN A 104 -7.46 10.64 -21.28
N GLN A 105 -8.55 9.87 -21.27
CA GLN A 105 -9.22 9.41 -22.49
C GLN A 105 -10.21 10.41 -23.09
N VAL A 106 -10.74 11.33 -22.27
CA VAL A 106 -11.75 12.30 -22.70
C VAL A 106 -11.23 13.71 -22.53
N ASP A 107 -11.05 14.41 -23.65
CA ASP A 107 -10.54 15.78 -23.67
C ASP A 107 -11.39 16.73 -22.82
N PHE A 108 -10.71 17.70 -22.19
CA PHE A 108 -11.31 18.77 -21.36
C PHE A 108 -12.14 18.30 -20.14
N THR A 109 -12.04 17.03 -19.73
CA THR A 109 -12.75 16.53 -18.54
C THR A 109 -11.94 16.59 -17.26
N PHE A 110 -10.63 16.85 -17.35
CA PHE A 110 -9.74 16.89 -16.18
C PHE A 110 -10.16 17.95 -15.15
N ASP A 111 -10.53 17.50 -13.96
CA ASP A 111 -10.71 18.36 -12.78
C ASP A 111 -9.81 17.91 -11.63
N ARG A 112 -8.79 18.74 -11.34
CA ARG A 112 -7.85 18.51 -10.23
C ARG A 112 -8.55 18.36 -8.88
N ARG A 113 -9.66 19.07 -8.64
CA ARG A 113 -10.38 19.04 -7.36
C ARG A 113 -11.03 17.67 -7.13
N VAL A 114 -11.55 17.06 -8.18
CA VAL A 114 -12.15 15.71 -8.13
C VAL A 114 -11.08 14.68 -7.78
N LEU A 115 -9.94 14.69 -8.47
CA LEU A 115 -8.83 13.78 -8.14
C LEU A 115 -8.27 14.02 -6.73
N ALA A 116 -8.08 15.28 -6.34
CA ALA A 116 -7.56 15.61 -5.02
C ALA A 116 -8.53 15.17 -3.91
N ALA A 117 -9.83 15.38 -4.07
CA ALA A 117 -10.84 14.94 -3.13
C ALA A 117 -10.84 13.41 -2.99
N GLY A 118 -10.83 12.67 -4.09
CA GLY A 118 -10.79 11.21 -4.05
C GLY A 118 -9.50 10.64 -3.44
N LEU A 119 -8.36 11.30 -3.66
CA LEU A 119 -7.09 10.93 -3.01
C LEU A 119 -7.12 11.18 -1.49
N LEU A 120 -7.72 12.29 -1.06
CA LEU A 120 -7.88 12.61 0.37
C LEU A 120 -8.84 11.65 1.06
N GLU A 121 -9.94 11.29 0.41
CA GLU A 121 -10.87 10.28 0.91
C GLU A 121 -10.18 8.91 1.05
N CYS A 122 -9.42 8.48 0.03
CA CYS A 122 -8.59 7.29 0.12
C CYS A 122 -7.62 7.34 1.31
N ARG A 123 -6.95 8.47 1.53
CA ARG A 123 -6.04 8.68 2.66
C ARG A 123 -6.77 8.51 4.00
N ASP A 124 -7.95 9.11 4.14
CA ASP A 124 -8.71 9.10 5.38
C ASP A 124 -9.24 7.70 5.72
N LEU A 125 -9.70 6.95 4.70
CA LEU A 125 -10.05 5.53 4.84
C LEU A 125 -8.85 4.68 5.28
N LEU A 126 -7.67 4.91 4.70
CA LEU A 126 -6.46 4.21 5.09
C LEU A 126 -6.03 4.53 6.53
N HIS A 127 -6.17 5.78 6.97
CA HIS A 127 -5.89 6.16 8.35
C HIS A 127 -6.85 5.51 9.35
N GLN A 128 -8.14 5.45 9.01
CA GLN A 128 -9.16 4.79 9.84
C GLN A 128 -8.90 3.28 9.93
N ALA A 129 -8.56 2.63 8.82
CA ALA A 129 -8.36 1.19 8.76
C ALA A 129 -7.06 0.70 9.44
N VAL A 130 -6.06 1.57 9.62
CA VAL A 130 -4.76 1.18 10.19
C VAL A 130 -4.65 1.56 11.67
N GLY A 131 -5.57 2.37 12.21
CA GLY A 131 -5.62 2.82 13.61
C GLY A 131 -4.37 3.59 14.08
N PRO A 132 -4.43 4.28 15.24
CA PRO A 132 -3.22 4.76 15.90
C PRO A 132 -2.49 3.56 16.51
N THR A 133 -1.44 3.09 15.84
CA THR A 133 -0.44 2.20 16.46
C THR A 133 0.34 2.92 17.53
#